data_AF-A0A117SMU8-F1
#
_entry.id   AF-A0A117SMU8-F1
#
_cell.length_a   1.000
_cell.length_b   1.000
_cell.length_c   1.000
_cell.angle_alpha   90.00
_cell.angle_beta   90.00
_cell.angle_gamma   90.00
#
_symmetry.space_group_name_H-M   'P 1'
#
loop_
_entity.id
_entity.type
_entity.pdbx_description
1 polymer ?
#
loop_
_entity_poly.entity_id
_entity_poly.type
_entity_poly.pdbx_seq_one_letter_code
_entity_poly.pdbx_strand_id
1 'polypeptide(L)'
;MDVVAVLRKGDPEEVRRALAEVHRQKTFSLADSEYVAEELGNAAKYHAYHIALISRLMPDIETDPESITGLDYRLAKAFREGVEKCGEVPPVDDKLFRSVVEELNRLIKALCG
;
A
#
# COMPACT_ATOMS: atom_id res chain seq x y z
N MET A 1 8.81 -11.00 4.38
CA MET A 1 7.40 -11.25 4.75
C MET A 1 6.61 -11.49 3.47
N ASP A 2 5.71 -12.47 3.45
CA ASP A 2 4.79 -12.66 2.32
C ASP A 2 3.51 -11.84 2.54
N VAL A 3 3.48 -10.62 2.01
CA VAL A 3 2.33 -9.72 2.16
C VAL A 3 1.09 -10.24 1.43
N VAL A 4 1.29 -10.98 0.33
CA VAL A 4 0.18 -11.53 -0.47
C VAL A 4 -0.53 -12.61 0.34
N ALA A 5 0.22 -13.49 1.01
CA ALA A 5 -0.36 -14.50 1.90
C ALA A 5 -1.17 -13.86 3.05
N VAL A 6 -0.63 -12.81 3.68
CA VAL A 6 -1.33 -12.08 4.76
C VAL A 6 -2.62 -11.44 4.24
N LEU A 7 -2.56 -10.72 3.11
CA LEU A 7 -3.72 -10.08 2.49
C LEU A 7 -4.77 -11.10 2.05
N ARG A 8 -4.36 -12.26 1.52
CA ARG A 8 -5.26 -13.32 1.07
C ARG A 8 -5.98 -13.98 2.24
N LYS A 9 -5.28 -14.25 3.34
CA LYS A 9 -5.88 -14.82 4.56
C LYS A 9 -6.82 -13.83 5.24
N GLY A 10 -6.43 -12.55 5.30
CA GLY A 10 -7.25 -11.49 5.86
C GLY A 10 -7.47 -11.57 7.38
N ASP A 11 -6.64 -12.33 8.10
CA ASP A 11 -6.72 -12.41 9.56
C ASP A 11 -6.33 -11.06 10.20
N PRO A 12 -7.21 -10.42 10.99
CA PRO A 12 -6.96 -9.07 11.50
C PRO A 12 -5.69 -8.93 12.36
N GLU A 13 -5.33 -9.95 13.14
CA GLU A 13 -4.15 -9.91 14.00
C GLU A 13 -2.85 -10.08 13.20
N GLU A 14 -2.86 -10.93 12.19
CA GLU A 14 -1.74 -11.03 11.24
C GLU A 14 -1.58 -9.75 10.41
N VAL A 15 -2.67 -9.14 9.96
CA VAL A 15 -2.64 -7.86 9.23
C VAL A 15 -2.05 -6.76 10.13
N ARG A 16 -2.45 -6.65 11.40
CA ARG A 16 -1.88 -5.67 12.35
C ARG A 16 -0.39 -5.87 12.57
N ARG A 17 0.05 -7.13 12.75
CA ARG A 17 1.48 -7.47 12.90
C ARG A 17 2.28 -7.13 11.64
N ALA A 18 1.75 -7.48 10.47
CA ALA A 18 2.36 -7.16 9.20
C ALA A 18 2.44 -5.64 8.98
N LEU A 19 1.41 -4.89 9.37
CA LEU A 19 1.38 -3.44 9.23
C LEU A 19 2.46 -2.77 10.08
N ALA A 20 2.64 -3.21 11.34
CA ALA A 20 3.70 -2.69 12.20
C ALA A 20 5.10 -2.96 11.63
N GLU A 21 5.32 -4.15 11.06
CA GLU A 21 6.58 -4.50 10.43
C GLU A 21 6.85 -3.67 9.17
N VAL A 22 5.86 -3.57 8.27
CA VAL A 22 5.97 -2.77 7.04
C VAL A 22 6.16 -1.29 7.36
N HIS A 23 5.52 -0.78 8.41
CA HIS A 23 5.72 0.61 8.84
C HIS A 23 7.17 0.88 9.23
N ARG A 24 7.82 -0.04 9.97
CA ARG A 24 9.24 0.06 10.31
C ARG A 24 10.13 0.04 9.06
N GLN A 25 9.88 -0.88 8.14
CA GLN A 25 10.65 -1.00 6.89
C GLN A 25 10.49 0.23 5.99
N LYS A 26 9.27 0.76 5.87
CA LYS A 26 8.98 1.98 5.12
C LYS A 26 9.76 3.18 5.66
N THR A 27 9.71 3.39 6.97
CA THR A 27 10.41 4.51 7.62
C THR A 27 11.92 4.43 7.43
N PHE A 28 12.49 3.22 7.51
CA PHE A 28 13.91 2.99 7.23
C PHE A 28 14.27 3.34 5.78
N SER A 29 13.57 2.77 4.80
CA SER A 29 13.85 3.04 3.38
C SER A 29 13.63 4.51 3.00
N LEU A 30 12.64 5.19 3.58
CA LEU A 30 12.45 6.62 3.34
C LEU A 30 13.64 7.44 3.86
N ALA A 31 14.14 7.15 5.07
CA ALA A 31 15.28 7.86 5.64
C ALA A 31 16.55 7.69 4.79
N ASP A 32 16.76 6.50 4.23
CA ASP A 32 17.96 6.19 3.44
C ASP A 32 17.81 6.55 1.95
N SER A 33 16.61 6.87 1.47
CA SER A 33 16.34 7.20 0.06
C SER A 33 17.05 8.46 -0.43
N GLU A 34 17.44 9.36 0.47
CA GLU A 34 18.27 10.54 0.16
C GLU A 34 19.71 10.16 -0.21
N TYR A 35 20.16 8.98 0.22
CA TYR A 35 21.54 8.51 0.09
C TYR A 35 21.69 7.32 -0.86
N VAL A 36 20.65 6.51 -1.01
CA VAL A 36 20.65 5.29 -1.83
C VAL A 36 19.44 5.27 -2.75
N ALA A 37 19.67 5.38 -4.06
CA ALA A 37 18.60 5.47 -5.06
C ALA A 37 17.66 4.25 -5.07
N GLU A 38 18.17 3.06 -4.74
CA GLU A 38 17.39 1.82 -4.64
C GLU A 38 16.36 1.88 -3.51
N GLU A 39 16.65 2.63 -2.44
CA GLU A 39 15.75 2.78 -1.29
C GLU A 39 14.50 3.59 -1.61
N LEU A 40 14.51 4.42 -2.67
CA LEU A 40 13.30 5.06 -3.17
C LEU A 40 12.30 4.02 -3.72
N GLY A 41 12.80 2.98 -4.40
CA GLY A 41 11.98 1.86 -4.88
C GLY A 41 11.45 1.01 -3.72
N ASN A 42 12.29 0.75 -2.71
CA ASN A 42 11.87 0.05 -1.50
C ASN A 42 10.82 0.86 -0.71
N ALA A 43 11.00 2.17 -0.59
CA ALA A 43 10.04 3.05 0.04
C ALA A 43 8.68 2.99 -0.66
N ALA A 44 8.64 3.07 -2.00
CA ALA A 44 7.41 2.94 -2.76
C ALA A 44 6.74 1.57 -2.55
N LYS A 45 7.52 0.48 -2.58
CA LYS A 45 7.04 -0.88 -2.34
C LYS A 45 6.44 -1.04 -0.93
N TYR A 46 7.15 -0.62 0.11
CA TYR A 46 6.65 -0.72 1.47
C TYR A 46 5.48 0.22 1.73
N HIS A 47 5.42 1.37 1.05
CA HIS A 47 4.26 2.25 1.11
C HIS A 47 3.03 1.60 0.46
N ALA A 48 3.18 0.94 -0.69
CA ALA A 48 2.10 0.15 -1.31
C ALA A 48 1.62 -0.97 -0.37
N TYR A 49 2.54 -1.68 0.29
CA TYR A 49 2.19 -2.74 1.24
C TYR A 49 1.44 -2.18 2.44
N HIS A 50 1.86 -1.02 2.94
CA HIS A 50 1.20 -0.33 4.04
C HIS A 50 -0.25 0.05 3.67
N ILE A 51 -0.45 0.66 2.50
CA ILE A 51 -1.79 0.99 1.97
C ILE A 51 -2.65 -0.27 1.82
N ALA A 52 -2.11 -1.33 1.21
CA ALA A 52 -2.83 -2.58 0.99
C ALA A 52 -3.28 -3.23 2.31
N LEU A 53 -2.41 -3.26 3.33
CA LEU A 53 -2.74 -3.79 4.66
C LEU A 53 -3.77 -2.90 5.39
N ILE A 54 -3.63 -1.58 5.29
CA ILE A 54 -4.62 -0.64 5.85
C ILE A 54 -6.00 -0.86 5.22
N SER A 55 -6.09 -1.13 3.91
CA SER A 55 -7.38 -1.37 3.24
C SER A 55 -8.22 -2.48 3.86
N ARG A 56 -7.59 -3.42 4.58
CA ARG A 56 -8.25 -4.52 5.32
C ARG A 56 -8.76 -4.12 6.71
N LEU A 57 -8.22 -3.04 7.27
CA LEU A 57 -8.52 -2.56 8.63
C LEU A 57 -9.30 -1.24 8.64
N MET A 58 -9.48 -0.61 7.47
CA MET A 58 -10.11 0.70 7.37
C MET A 58 -11.57 0.68 7.83
N PRO A 59 -11.95 1.54 8.80
CA PRO A 59 -13.33 1.98 8.91
C PRO A 59 -13.66 2.92 7.75
N ASP A 60 -14.91 2.91 7.26
CA ASP A 60 -15.37 3.88 6.27
C ASP A 60 -15.51 5.27 6.94
N ILE A 61 -14.42 6.06 6.95
CA ILE A 61 -14.37 7.40 7.53
C ILE A 61 -13.95 8.39 6.44
N GLU A 62 -14.66 9.51 6.33
CA GLU A 62 -14.33 10.57 5.38
C GLU A 62 -13.10 11.36 5.87
N THR A 63 -12.01 11.28 5.11
CA THR A 63 -10.76 12.04 5.36
C THR A 63 -10.63 13.18 4.37
N ASP A 64 -10.00 14.29 4.78
CA ASP A 64 -9.66 15.41 3.89
C ASP A 64 -8.88 14.91 2.64
N PRO A 65 -9.47 15.01 1.43
CA PRO A 65 -8.90 14.47 0.19
C PRO A 65 -7.56 15.09 -0.24
N GLU A 66 -7.27 16.30 0.23
CA GLU A 66 -6.05 17.05 -0.09
C GLU A 66 -4.89 16.72 0.86
N SER A 67 -5.17 16.06 1.98
CA SER A 67 -4.13 15.59 2.91
C SER A 67 -3.40 14.36 2.36
N ILE A 68 -2.12 14.19 2.72
CA ILE A 68 -1.35 12.96 2.41
C ILE A 68 -2.08 11.73 2.93
N THR A 69 -2.64 11.82 4.15
CA THR A 69 -3.48 10.79 4.75
C THR A 69 -4.71 10.48 3.89
N GLY A 70 -5.31 11.50 3.25
CA GLY A 70 -6.43 11.36 2.33
C GLY A 70 -6.07 10.68 1.02
N LEU A 71 -4.86 10.89 0.49
CA LEU A 71 -4.39 10.15 -0.68
C LEU A 71 -4.18 8.67 -0.37
N ASP A 72 -3.52 8.34 0.76
CA ASP A 72 -3.36 6.96 1.22
C ASP A 72 -4.72 6.27 1.42
N TYR A 73 -5.69 6.96 2.01
CA TYR A 73 -7.05 6.47 2.18
C TYR A 73 -7.75 6.19 0.84
N ARG A 74 -7.66 7.12 -0.11
CA ARG A 74 -8.23 6.95 -1.47
C ARG A 74 -7.62 5.76 -2.20
N LEU A 75 -6.30 5.61 -2.13
CA LEU A 75 -5.60 4.50 -2.74
C LEU A 75 -5.94 3.16 -2.07
N ALA A 76 -6.09 3.14 -0.75
CA ALA A 76 -6.51 1.95 -0.04
C ALA A 76 -7.95 1.53 -0.41
N LYS A 77 -8.87 2.49 -0.55
CA LYS A 77 -10.23 2.24 -1.06
C LYS A 77 -10.20 1.72 -2.50
N ALA A 78 -9.47 2.39 -3.39
CA ALA A 78 -9.32 1.97 -4.78
C ALA A 78 -8.68 0.58 -4.91
N PHE A 79 -7.70 0.26 -4.06
CA PHE A 79 -7.09 -1.07 -3.99
C PHE A 79 -8.10 -2.13 -3.54
N ARG A 80 -8.91 -1.86 -2.50
CA ARG A 80 -9.98 -2.76 -2.06
C ARG A 80 -10.95 -3.08 -3.20
N GLU A 81 -11.44 -2.04 -3.88
CA GLU A 81 -12.31 -2.19 -5.05
C GLU A 81 -11.63 -2.93 -6.21
N GLY A 82 -10.34 -2.67 -6.42
CA GLY A 82 -9.52 -3.33 -7.42
C GLY A 82 -9.35 -4.83 -7.14
N VAL A 83 -9.13 -5.23 -5.89
CA VAL A 83 -9.09 -6.65 -5.50
C VAL A 83 -10.47 -7.32 -5.67
N GLU A 84 -11.55 -6.64 -5.28
CA GLU A 84 -12.91 -7.19 -5.39
C GLU A 84 -13.34 -7.42 -6.85
N LYS A 85 -12.94 -6.52 -7.75
CA LYS A 85 -13.32 -6.57 -9.18
C LYS A 85 -12.22 -7.14 -10.08
N CYS A 86 -11.08 -7.50 -9.50
CA CYS A 86 -9.85 -7.80 -10.24
C CYS A 86 -9.50 -6.73 -11.30
N GLY A 87 -9.63 -5.46 -10.92
CA GLY A 87 -9.33 -4.27 -11.72
C GLY A 87 -8.14 -3.49 -11.19
N GLU A 88 -7.65 -2.50 -11.95
CA GLU A 88 -6.47 -1.71 -11.59
C GLU A 88 -6.82 -0.43 -10.81
N VAL A 89 -5.94 -0.02 -9.91
CA VAL A 89 -5.93 1.30 -9.27
C VAL A 89 -5.56 2.36 -10.31
N PRO A 90 -6.33 3.47 -10.40
CA PRO A 90 -6.04 4.55 -11.34
C PRO A 90 -4.66 5.20 -11.11
N PRO A 91 -4.00 5.68 -12.18
CA PRO A 91 -2.74 6.40 -12.06
C PRO A 91 -2.92 7.74 -11.33
N VAL A 92 -1.82 8.24 -10.79
CA VAL A 92 -1.73 9.50 -10.05
C VAL A 92 -0.55 10.33 -10.57
N ASP A 93 -0.61 11.65 -10.43
CA ASP A 93 0.41 12.53 -11.03
C ASP A 93 1.72 12.58 -10.23
N ASP A 94 1.67 12.35 -8.92
CA ASP A 94 2.87 12.37 -8.06
C ASP A 94 3.84 11.23 -8.42
N LYS A 95 5.14 11.54 -8.52
CA LYS A 95 6.17 10.61 -8.99
C LYS A 95 6.36 9.41 -8.06
N LEU A 96 6.38 9.62 -6.74
CA LEU A 96 6.50 8.54 -5.77
C LEU A 96 5.24 7.68 -5.81
N PHE A 97 4.08 8.32 -5.78
CA PHE A 97 2.81 7.61 -5.78
C PHE A 97 2.50 6.85 -7.07
N ARG A 98 3.05 7.25 -8.23
CA ARG A 98 3.03 6.40 -9.44
C ARG A 98 3.67 5.04 -9.18
N SER A 99 4.84 5.03 -8.56
CA SER A 99 5.54 3.78 -8.21
C SER A 99 4.74 2.96 -7.18
N VAL A 100 4.10 3.65 -6.22
CA VAL A 100 3.18 3.01 -5.26
C VAL A 100 1.99 2.36 -5.97
N VAL A 101 1.35 3.06 -6.91
CA VAL A 101 0.21 2.54 -7.69
C VAL A 101 0.61 1.34 -8.54
N GLU A 102 1.78 1.37 -9.18
CA GLU A 102 2.31 0.23 -9.91
C GLU A 102 2.47 -1.01 -9.02
N GLU A 103 3.02 -0.85 -7.82
CA GLU A 103 3.15 -1.93 -6.84
C GLU A 103 1.79 -2.42 -6.31
N LEU A 104 0.83 -1.52 -6.08
CA LEU A 104 -0.55 -1.88 -5.74
C LEU A 104 -1.19 -2.73 -6.84
N ASN A 105 -1.00 -2.36 -8.11
CA ASN A 105 -1.51 -3.13 -9.24
C ASN A 105 -0.83 -4.50 -9.40
N ARG A 106 0.46 -4.62 -9.06
CA ARG A 106 1.14 -5.93 -8.97
C ARG A 106 0.54 -6.80 -7.87
N LEU A 107 0.24 -6.22 -6.70
CA LEU A 107 -0.42 -6.94 -5.61
C LEU A 107 -1.82 -7.42 -6.01
N ILE A 108 -2.62 -6.59 -6.69
CA ILE A 108 -3.94 -6.99 -7.19
C ILE A 108 -3.81 -8.19 -8.14
N LYS A 109 -2.87 -8.13 -9.10
CA LYS A 109 -2.60 -9.23 -10.03
C LYS A 109 -2.24 -10.53 -9.29
N ALA A 110 -1.42 -10.45 -8.24
CA ALA A 110 -1.05 -11.60 -7.41
C ALA A 110 -2.17 -12.11 -6.48
N LEU A 111 -3.19 -11.29 -6.19
CA LEU A 111 -4.34 -11.70 -5.38
C LEU A 111 -5.46 -12.30 -6.23
N CYS A 112 -5.60 -11.85 -7.49
CA CYS A 112 -6.60 -12.29 -8.45
C CYS A 112 -6.13 -13.43 -9.37
N GLY A 113 -4.83 -13.76 -9.36
CA GLY A 113 -4.21 -14.85 -10.13
C GLY A 113 -3.27 -15.67 -9.27
#